data_AF-A0A2P2D5X1-F1
#
_entry.id   AF-A0A2P2D5X1-F1
#
_cell.length_a   1.000
_cell.length_b   1.000
_cell.length_c   1.000
_cell.angle_alpha   90.00
_cell.angle_beta   90.00
_cell.angle_gamma   90.00
#
_symmetry.space_group_name_H-M   'P 1'
#
loop_
_entity.id
_entity.type
_entity.pdbx_description
1 polymer ?
#
loop_
_entity_poly.entity_id
_entity_poly.type
_entity_poly.pdbx_seq_one_letter_code
_entity_poly.pdbx_strand_id
1 'polypeptide(L)'
;MKKVKDPETLKPSRALGSEGKRLLHAVHQYGIQRAVERVNITQHTFQRWARNDDKIEELILNELLIQLGISKTYIKTGKGIWQATTEEQMSIFGDLVTDLVKSQKVKEDVQMKRVIDLTLKLELSDKELLINVCHKLLQEKKNKNLRSVISLILNLPRSSYESAYKQLLSLEKKVYD
;
A
#
# COMPACT_ATOMS: atom_id res chain seq x y z
N MET A 1 -40.52 0.78 38.90
CA MET A 1 -39.40 1.63 38.44
C MET A 1 -38.14 0.78 38.35
N LYS A 2 -37.66 0.50 37.14
CA LYS A 2 -36.43 -0.31 36.93
C LYS A 2 -35.22 0.57 37.25
N LYS A 3 -34.41 0.13 38.22
CA LYS A 3 -33.13 0.76 38.58
C LYS A 3 -32.24 0.80 37.34
N VAL A 4 -31.88 2.02 36.92
CA VAL A 4 -30.78 2.26 35.97
C VAL A 4 -29.51 1.79 36.67
N LYS A 5 -28.83 0.80 36.08
CA LYS A 5 -27.51 0.38 36.55
C LYS A 5 -26.53 1.51 36.26
N ASP A 6 -25.87 2.01 37.30
CA ASP A 6 -24.73 2.90 37.20
C ASP A 6 -23.69 2.35 36.21
N PRO A 7 -23.00 3.23 35.45
CA PRO A 7 -21.92 2.82 34.57
C PRO A 7 -20.81 2.26 35.46
N GLU A 8 -20.61 0.94 35.39
CA GLU A 8 -19.49 0.24 36.02
C GLU A 8 -18.17 0.89 35.60
N THR A 9 -17.71 1.80 36.47
CA THR A 9 -16.33 1.94 36.92
C THR A 9 -15.29 1.29 35.99
N LEU A 10 -14.82 2.11 35.05
CA LEU A 10 -13.57 1.94 34.31
C LEU A 10 -12.48 1.37 35.22
N LYS A 11 -12.21 0.06 35.11
CA LYS A 11 -11.04 -0.55 35.75
C LYS A 11 -9.80 0.20 35.25
N PRO A 12 -8.91 0.65 36.15
CA PRO A 12 -7.73 1.39 35.74
C PRO A 12 -6.90 0.53 34.76
N SER A 13 -6.65 1.11 33.60
CA SER A 13 -5.99 0.53 32.42
C SER A 13 -4.61 -0.09 32.67
N ARG A 14 -4.01 0.15 33.85
CA ARG A 14 -2.79 -0.52 34.33
C ARG A 14 -2.95 -2.04 34.55
N ALA A 15 -4.18 -2.56 34.67
CA ALA A 15 -4.40 -4.00 34.91
C ALA A 15 -4.22 -4.88 33.65
N LEU A 16 -4.20 -4.29 32.45
CA LEU A 16 -4.01 -5.03 31.20
C LEU A 16 -2.53 -4.97 30.81
N GLY A 17 -1.77 -6.01 31.19
CA GLY A 17 -0.31 -6.03 31.16
C GLY A 17 0.34 -5.88 29.77
N SER A 18 -0.32 -6.29 28.68
CA SER A 18 0.27 -6.32 27.33
C SER A 18 -0.50 -5.51 26.29
N GLU A 19 0.18 -5.13 25.20
CA GLU A 19 -0.42 -4.40 24.06
C GLU A 19 -1.62 -5.16 23.48
N GLY A 20 -1.49 -6.48 23.29
CA GLY A 20 -2.56 -7.34 22.78
C GLY A 20 -3.79 -7.35 23.69
N LYS A 21 -3.62 -7.38 25.01
CA LYS A 21 -4.74 -7.30 25.97
C LYS A 21 -5.44 -5.94 25.93
N ARG A 22 -4.68 -4.86 25.77
CA ARG A 22 -5.23 -3.50 25.63
C ARG A 22 -5.96 -3.32 24.31
N LEU A 23 -5.44 -3.91 23.22
CA LEU A 23 -6.08 -3.91 21.91
C LEU A 23 -7.40 -4.67 21.95
N LEU A 24 -7.41 -5.90 22.49
CA LEU A 24 -8.63 -6.68 22.62
C LEU A 24 -9.68 -5.96 23.46
N HIS A 25 -9.27 -5.32 24.54
CA HIS A 25 -10.17 -4.49 25.35
C HIS A 25 -10.78 -3.35 24.53
N ALA A 26 -9.97 -2.55 23.82
CA ALA A 26 -10.45 -1.45 22.99
C ALA A 26 -11.40 -1.93 21.88
N VAL A 27 -11.08 -3.06 21.25
CA VAL A 27 -11.93 -3.70 20.22
C VAL A 27 -13.26 -4.16 20.80
N HIS A 28 -13.28 -4.69 22.03
CA HIS A 28 -14.54 -5.03 22.71
C HIS A 28 -15.39 -3.79 23.00
N GLN A 29 -14.78 -2.67 23.42
CA GLN A 29 -15.48 -1.41 23.64
C GLN A 29 -16.05 -0.81 22.34
N TYR A 30 -15.32 -0.94 21.23
CA TYR A 30 -15.79 -0.55 19.89
C TYR A 30 -16.93 -1.45 19.38
N GLY A 31 -16.93 -2.73 19.80
CA GLY A 31 -17.85 -3.77 19.36
C GLY A 31 -17.14 -4.77 18.44
N ILE A 32 -16.84 -5.96 18.96
CA ILE A 32 -16.00 -6.96 18.30
C ILE A 32 -16.48 -7.32 16.88
N GLN A 33 -17.80 -7.49 16.69
CA GLN A 33 -18.36 -7.86 15.39
C GLN A 33 -18.12 -6.75 14.34
N ARG A 34 -18.38 -5.50 14.73
CA ARG A 34 -18.15 -4.32 13.87
C ARG A 34 -16.67 -4.14 13.55
N ALA A 35 -15.78 -4.45 14.50
CA ALA A 35 -14.35 -4.37 14.29
C ALA A 35 -13.89 -5.43 13.27
N VAL A 36 -14.32 -6.68 13.45
CA VAL A 36 -13.98 -7.80 12.55
C VAL A 36 -14.40 -7.49 11.11
N GLU A 37 -15.62 -6.99 10.91
CA GLU A 37 -16.13 -6.58 9.59
C GLU A 37 -15.33 -5.43 8.98
N ARG A 38 -14.91 -4.46 9.81
CA ARG A 38 -14.25 -3.24 9.34
C ARG A 38 -12.79 -3.47 8.94
N VAL A 39 -12.06 -4.29 9.69
CA VAL A 39 -10.61 -4.48 9.51
C VAL A 39 -10.25 -5.79 8.83
N ASN A 40 -11.23 -6.63 8.51
CA ASN A 40 -11.04 -7.98 7.94
C ASN A 40 -10.07 -8.86 8.76
N ILE A 41 -10.07 -8.69 10.08
CA ILE A 41 -9.29 -9.52 11.03
C ILE A 41 -10.25 -10.30 11.91
N THR A 42 -10.04 -11.61 11.99
CA THR A 42 -10.92 -12.48 12.79
C THR A 42 -10.81 -12.19 14.29
N GLN A 43 -11.91 -12.43 15.02
CA GLN A 43 -11.92 -12.37 16.48
C GLN A 43 -10.84 -13.29 17.10
N HIS A 44 -10.61 -14.46 16.50
CA HIS A 44 -9.59 -15.39 16.96
C HIS A 44 -8.19 -14.78 16.90
N THR A 45 -7.88 -13.99 15.86
CA THR A 45 -6.59 -13.29 15.74
C THR A 45 -6.39 -12.27 16.87
N PHE A 46 -7.42 -11.46 17.19
CA PHE A 46 -7.35 -10.53 18.32
C PHE A 46 -7.14 -11.25 19.66
N GLN A 47 -7.84 -12.38 19.87
CA GLN A 47 -7.66 -13.20 21.06
C GLN A 47 -6.26 -13.81 21.13
N ARG A 48 -5.69 -14.24 20.00
CA ARG A 48 -4.34 -14.78 19.93
C ARG A 48 -3.30 -13.74 20.32
N TRP A 49 -3.39 -12.52 19.78
CA TRP A 49 -2.50 -11.41 20.17
C TRP A 49 -2.59 -11.08 21.67
N ALA A 50 -3.78 -11.17 22.27
CA ALA A 50 -3.95 -10.94 23.71
C ALA A 50 -3.46 -12.09 24.60
N ARG A 51 -3.44 -13.33 24.10
CA ARG A 51 -3.06 -14.54 24.86
C ARG A 51 -1.57 -14.84 24.77
N ASN A 52 -0.99 -14.74 23.58
CA ASN A 52 0.38 -15.16 23.31
C ASN A 52 1.41 -14.05 23.54
N ASP A 53 0.95 -12.83 23.83
CA ASP A 53 1.78 -11.61 23.78
C ASP A 53 2.58 -11.51 22.47
N ASP A 54 2.01 -12.06 21.39
CA ASP A 54 2.57 -11.98 20.04
C ASP A 54 2.76 -10.50 19.69
N LYS A 55 3.98 -10.14 19.31
CA LYS A 55 4.29 -8.78 18.87
C LYS A 55 3.50 -8.47 17.61
N ILE A 56 2.61 -7.50 17.69
CA ILE A 56 1.87 -6.99 16.54
C ILE A 56 2.85 -6.13 15.75
N GLU A 57 2.96 -6.38 14.45
CA GLU A 57 3.77 -5.55 13.56
C GLU A 57 3.25 -4.11 13.60
N GLU A 58 4.17 -3.14 13.71
CA GLU A 58 3.81 -1.74 13.97
C GLU A 58 2.95 -1.15 12.85
N LEU A 59 3.20 -1.55 11.59
CA LEU A 59 2.40 -1.15 10.43
C LEU A 59 0.95 -1.64 10.56
N ILE A 60 0.77 -2.94 10.81
CA ILE A 60 -0.54 -3.57 11.00
C ILE A 60 -1.26 -2.93 12.18
N LEU A 61 -0.55 -2.68 13.29
CA LEU A 61 -1.11 -2.02 14.45
C LEU A 61 -1.61 -0.62 14.08
N ASN A 62 -0.79 0.22 13.47
CA ASN A 62 -1.17 1.58 13.10
C ASN A 62 -2.40 1.61 12.16
N GLU A 63 -2.47 0.73 11.16
CA GLU A 63 -3.62 0.61 10.26
C GLU A 63 -4.92 0.29 11.03
N LEU A 64 -4.85 -0.67 11.96
CA LEU A 64 -5.98 -1.06 12.80
C LEU A 64 -6.46 0.09 13.69
N LEU A 65 -5.52 0.80 14.31
CA LEU A 65 -5.84 1.92 15.19
C LEU A 65 -6.52 3.08 14.47
N ILE A 66 -6.14 3.34 13.21
CA ILE A 66 -6.82 4.34 12.39
C ILE A 66 -8.22 3.87 12.02
N GLN A 67 -8.34 2.65 11.48
CA GLN A 67 -9.64 2.15 11.02
C GLN A 67 -10.67 2.06 12.15
N LEU A 68 -10.23 1.77 13.38
CA LEU A 68 -11.12 1.62 14.54
C LEU A 68 -11.20 2.88 15.42
N GLY A 69 -10.42 3.93 15.14
CA GLY A 69 -10.37 5.14 15.97
C GLY A 69 -9.82 4.90 17.38
N ILE A 70 -8.83 4.02 17.53
CA ILE A 70 -8.27 3.59 18.81
C ILE A 70 -6.96 4.33 19.11
N SER A 71 -6.79 4.79 20.35
CA SER A 71 -5.61 5.52 20.82
C SER A 71 -4.37 4.63 20.84
N LYS A 72 -3.30 5.03 20.15
CA LYS A 72 -2.01 4.35 20.19
C LYS A 72 -1.35 4.50 21.55
N THR A 73 -1.50 5.66 22.18
CA THR A 73 -1.02 5.93 23.55
C THR A 73 -1.61 4.94 24.54
N TYR A 74 -2.91 4.69 24.46
CA TYR A 74 -3.59 3.71 25.29
C TYR A 74 -3.04 2.29 25.07
N ILE A 75 -2.83 1.89 23.81
CA ILE A 75 -2.31 0.55 23.50
C ILE A 75 -0.86 0.36 23.94
N LYS A 76 0.02 1.34 23.69
CA LYS A 76 1.45 1.22 24.02
C LYS A 76 1.71 1.36 25.52
N THR A 77 1.07 2.33 26.17
CA THR A 77 1.43 2.73 27.54
C THR A 77 0.39 2.35 28.60
N GLY A 78 -0.83 1.99 28.17
CA GLY A 78 -1.96 1.78 29.08
C GLY A 78 -2.41 3.05 29.78
N LYS A 79 -2.09 4.25 29.27
CA LYS A 79 -2.54 5.53 29.83
C LYS A 79 -3.62 6.15 28.95
N GLY A 80 -4.50 6.95 29.54
CA GLY A 80 -5.56 7.66 28.83
C GLY A 80 -6.79 6.81 28.54
N ILE A 81 -7.64 7.31 27.65
CA ILE A 81 -8.85 6.62 27.16
C ILE A 81 -8.54 5.84 25.89
N TRP A 82 -9.31 4.79 25.60
CA TRP A 82 -9.08 3.93 24.45
C TRP A 82 -9.42 4.60 23.11
N GLN A 83 -10.26 5.64 23.11
CA GLN A 83 -10.65 6.39 21.93
C GLN A 83 -9.54 7.38 21.56
N ALA A 84 -9.11 7.37 20.30
CA ALA A 84 -8.14 8.35 19.83
C ALA A 84 -8.79 9.73 19.66
N THR A 85 -8.06 10.79 19.98
CA THR A 85 -8.44 12.14 19.55
C THR A 85 -8.15 12.32 18.05
N THR A 86 -8.72 13.36 17.45
CA THR A 86 -8.45 13.68 16.04
C THR A 86 -6.98 13.97 15.80
N GLU A 87 -6.30 14.64 16.73
CA GLU A 87 -4.87 14.92 16.66
C GLU A 87 -4.04 13.63 16.70
N GLU A 88 -4.39 12.69 17.57
CA GLU A 88 -3.71 11.39 17.66
C GLU A 88 -3.92 10.58 16.38
N GLN A 89 -5.13 10.59 15.80
CA GLN A 89 -5.41 9.95 14.51
C GLN A 89 -4.59 10.55 13.37
N MET A 90 -4.49 11.89 13.30
CA MET A 90 -3.65 12.56 12.32
C MET A 90 -2.16 12.21 12.50
N SER A 91 -1.69 12.07 13.74
CA SER A 91 -0.33 11.64 14.02
C SER A 91 -0.07 10.19 13.56
N ILE A 92 -0.97 9.25 13.89
CA ILE A 92 -0.83 7.84 13.47
C ILE A 92 -0.88 7.73 11.93
N PHE A 93 -1.73 8.53 11.29
CA PHE A 93 -1.77 8.62 9.82
C PHE A 93 -0.47 9.18 9.25
N GLY A 94 0.08 10.23 9.85
CA GLY A 94 1.38 10.79 9.47
C GLY A 94 2.52 9.78 9.59
N ASP A 95 2.52 8.99 10.67
CA ASP A 95 3.47 7.88 10.86
C ASP A 95 3.31 6.82 9.78
N LEU A 96 2.09 6.39 9.46
CA LEU A 96 1.83 5.43 8.37
C LEU A 96 2.28 5.96 7.02
N VAL A 97 1.96 7.21 6.68
CA VAL A 97 2.41 7.83 5.42
C VAL A 97 3.93 7.90 5.38
N THR A 98 4.56 8.27 6.49
CA THR A 98 6.01 8.35 6.59
C THR A 98 6.64 6.97 6.47
N ASP A 99 6.09 5.95 7.11
CA ASP A 99 6.56 4.56 7.05
C ASP A 99 6.31 3.95 5.68
N LEU A 100 5.20 4.27 5.00
CA LEU A 100 4.93 3.90 3.61
C LEU A 100 5.94 4.57 2.67
N VAL A 101 6.19 5.86 2.85
CA VAL A 101 7.20 6.62 2.08
C VAL A 101 8.60 6.09 2.32
N LYS A 102 8.95 5.70 3.56
CA LYS A 102 10.24 5.11 3.93
C LYS A 102 10.39 3.65 3.50
N SER A 103 9.31 2.87 3.50
CA SER A 103 9.29 1.44 3.17
C SER A 103 9.13 1.16 1.68
N GLN A 104 8.73 2.15 0.88
CA GLN A 104 8.61 2.01 -0.56
C GLN A 104 9.74 2.73 -1.30
N LYS A 105 10.38 2.11 -2.29
CA LYS A 105 9.73 1.65 -3.53
C LYS A 105 8.94 2.75 -4.27
N VAL A 106 8.82 3.98 -3.74
CA VAL A 106 8.10 5.08 -4.40
C VAL A 106 8.81 5.54 -5.68
N LYS A 107 10.12 5.33 -5.79
CA LYS A 107 10.84 5.56 -7.07
C LYS A 107 10.54 4.50 -8.13
N GLU A 108 10.24 3.27 -7.74
CA GLU A 108 9.88 2.20 -8.69
C GLU A 108 8.40 2.26 -9.08
N ASP A 109 7.52 2.77 -8.20
CA ASP A 109 6.07 2.72 -8.41
C ASP A 109 5.49 3.88 -9.23
N VAL A 110 6.11 5.07 -9.29
CA VAL A 110 5.56 6.15 -10.13
C VAL A 110 5.64 5.82 -11.62
N GLN A 111 6.76 5.23 -12.08
CA GLN A 111 6.89 4.79 -13.46
C GLN A 111 6.04 3.55 -13.74
N MET A 112 5.98 2.60 -12.81
CA MET A 112 5.13 1.41 -12.96
C MET A 112 3.65 1.77 -12.99
N LYS A 113 3.18 2.63 -12.09
CA LYS A 113 1.82 3.18 -12.11
C LYS A 113 1.50 3.89 -13.41
N ARG A 114 2.42 4.73 -13.91
CA ARG A 114 2.25 5.38 -15.22
C ARG A 114 2.14 4.37 -16.36
N VAL A 115 2.92 3.29 -16.33
CA VAL A 115 2.82 2.20 -17.32
C VAL A 115 1.47 1.49 -17.21
N ILE A 116 1.01 1.15 -16.01
CA ILE A 116 -0.30 0.53 -15.77
C ILE A 116 -1.43 1.41 -16.30
N ASP A 117 -1.47 2.69 -15.93
CA ASP A 117 -2.52 3.64 -16.32
C ASP A 117 -2.60 3.84 -17.84
N LEU A 118 -1.45 3.84 -18.52
CA LEU A 118 -1.39 3.93 -19.98
C LEU A 118 -1.83 2.62 -20.64
N THR A 119 -1.39 1.48 -20.10
CA THR A 119 -1.68 0.15 -20.67
C THR A 119 -3.17 -0.17 -20.58
N LEU A 120 -3.86 0.26 -19.51
CA LEU A 120 -5.31 0.08 -19.36
C LEU A 120 -6.13 0.72 -20.49
N LYS A 121 -5.63 1.81 -21.10
CA LYS A 121 -6.30 2.56 -22.17
C LYS A 121 -6.07 1.99 -23.57
N LEU A 122 -5.18 1.02 -23.72
CA LEU A 122 -4.83 0.43 -25.01
C LEU A 122 -5.77 -0.72 -25.41
N GLU A 123 -5.88 -0.93 -26.71
CA GLU A 123 -6.56 -2.11 -27.27
C GLU A 123 -5.75 -3.39 -26.99
N LEU A 124 -6.40 -4.55 -27.15
CA LEU A 124 -5.76 -5.84 -26.86
C LEU A 124 -4.54 -6.11 -27.76
N SER A 125 -4.63 -5.76 -29.04
CA SER A 125 -3.53 -5.84 -30.01
C SER A 125 -2.31 -5.02 -29.60
N ASP A 126 -2.53 -3.82 -29.08
CA ASP A 126 -1.47 -2.91 -28.65
C ASP A 126 -0.81 -3.37 -27.33
N LYS A 127 -1.60 -3.95 -26.42
CA LYS A 127 -1.08 -4.59 -25.20
C LYS A 127 -0.15 -5.75 -25.53
N GLU A 128 -0.48 -6.55 -26.54
CA GLU A 128 0.35 -7.67 -26.99
C GLU A 128 1.69 -7.17 -27.58
N LEU A 129 1.69 -6.04 -28.29
CA LEU A 129 2.93 -5.40 -28.77
C LEU A 129 3.84 -4.98 -27.60
N LEU A 130 3.28 -4.39 -26.55
CA LEU A 130 4.03 -4.02 -25.34
C LEU A 130 4.62 -5.25 -24.64
N ILE A 131 3.85 -6.34 -24.52
CA ILE A 131 4.31 -7.60 -23.93
C ILE A 131 5.52 -8.15 -24.71
N ASN A 132 5.45 -8.15 -26.04
CA ASN A 132 6.54 -8.62 -26.89
C ASN A 132 7.82 -7.76 -26.75
N VAL A 133 7.67 -6.44 -26.62
CA VAL A 133 8.80 -5.53 -26.34
C VAL A 133 9.43 -5.85 -24.98
N CYS A 134 8.61 -6.06 -23.94
CA CYS A 134 9.07 -6.47 -22.62
C CYS A 134 9.81 -7.82 -22.65
N HIS A 135 9.27 -8.82 -23.35
CA HIS A 135 9.93 -10.11 -23.53
C HIS A 135 11.30 -9.96 -24.21
N LYS A 136 11.40 -9.15 -25.26
CA LYS A 136 12.66 -8.92 -25.97
C LYS A 136 13.70 -8.23 -25.07
N LEU A 137 13.28 -7.26 -24.26
CA LEU A 137 14.14 -6.60 -23.27
C LEU A 137 14.62 -7.56 -22.17
N LEU A 138 13.78 -8.51 -21.75
CA LEU A 138 14.12 -9.53 -20.77
C LEU A 138 15.08 -10.60 -21.32
N GLN A 139 14.97 -10.94 -22.60
CA GLN A 139 15.90 -11.86 -23.27
C GLN A 139 17.26 -11.21 -23.52
N GLU A 140 17.29 -9.93 -23.90
CA GLU A 140 18.52 -9.20 -24.25
C GLU A 140 18.99 -8.23 -23.16
N LYS A 141 19.15 -8.75 -21.94
CA LYS A 141 19.42 -7.95 -20.73
C LYS A 141 20.63 -7.01 -20.82
N LYS A 142 21.60 -7.23 -21.71
CA LYS A 142 22.80 -6.38 -21.88
C LYS A 142 22.86 -5.61 -23.20
N ASN A 143 21.87 -5.75 -24.09
CA ASN A 143 21.86 -5.05 -25.37
C ASN A 143 21.45 -3.58 -25.19
N LYS A 144 22.44 -2.67 -25.15
CA LYS A 144 22.21 -1.22 -25.04
C LYS A 144 21.59 -0.64 -26.30
N ASN A 145 21.97 -1.14 -27.48
CA ASN A 145 21.47 -0.64 -28.77
C ASN A 145 19.97 -0.90 -28.91
N LEU A 146 19.51 -2.10 -28.55
CA LEU A 146 18.09 -2.45 -28.54
C LEU A 146 17.27 -1.48 -27.69
N ARG A 147 17.74 -1.17 -26.47
CA ARG A 147 17.07 -0.22 -25.57
C ARG A 147 17.01 1.19 -26.16
N SER A 148 18.11 1.64 -26.77
CA SER A 148 18.15 2.94 -27.44
C SER A 148 17.17 3.01 -28.60
N VAL A 149 17.09 1.96 -29.43
CA VAL A 149 16.15 1.89 -30.56
C VAL A 149 14.70 1.90 -30.08
N ILE A 150 14.35 1.09 -29.06
CA ILE A 150 13.01 1.09 -28.47
C ILE A 150 12.65 2.47 -27.91
N SER A 151 13.58 3.11 -27.20
CA SER A 151 13.37 4.46 -26.66
C SER A 151 13.15 5.49 -27.77
N LEU A 152 13.92 5.43 -28.85
CA LEU A 152 13.74 6.31 -30.01
C LEU A 152 12.37 6.09 -30.63
N ILE A 153 11.98 4.85 -30.91
CA ILE A 153 10.67 4.52 -31.48
C ILE A 153 9.55 5.06 -30.59
N LEU A 154 9.61 4.87 -29.27
CA LEU A 154 8.51 5.28 -28.38
C LEU A 154 8.45 6.79 -28.08
N ASN A 155 9.52 7.54 -28.33
CA ASN A 155 9.60 8.97 -28.01
C ASN A 155 9.72 9.89 -29.23
N LEU A 156 9.76 9.35 -30.46
CA LEU A 156 9.87 10.15 -31.67
C LEU A 156 8.58 10.97 -31.91
N PRO A 157 8.67 12.28 -32.14
CA PRO A 157 7.54 13.08 -32.61
C PRO A 157 7.04 12.56 -33.96
N ARG A 158 5.73 12.70 -34.24
CA ARG A 158 5.10 12.25 -35.49
C ARG A 158 5.80 12.80 -36.75
N SER A 159 6.24 14.06 -36.71
CA SER A 159 7.00 14.71 -37.78
C SER A 159 8.38 14.06 -38.02
N SER A 160 8.97 13.49 -36.98
CA SER A 160 10.28 12.83 -37.04
C SER A 160 10.19 11.38 -37.51
N TYR A 161 9.03 10.73 -37.40
CA TYR A 161 8.84 9.36 -37.92
C TYR A 161 8.95 9.30 -39.44
N GLU A 162 8.34 10.21 -40.18
CA GLU A 162 8.43 10.21 -41.64
C GLU A 162 9.86 10.41 -42.12
N SER A 163 10.60 11.32 -41.48
CA SER A 163 12.01 11.55 -41.79
C SER A 163 12.87 10.34 -41.44
N ALA A 164 12.66 9.73 -40.27
CA ALA A 164 13.38 8.53 -39.85
C ALA A 164 13.07 7.33 -40.75
N TYR A 165 11.81 7.14 -41.14
CA TYR A 165 11.38 6.08 -42.04
C TYR A 165 12.00 6.22 -43.44
N LYS A 166 11.99 7.43 -44.01
CA LYS A 166 12.67 7.72 -45.30
C LYS A 166 14.17 7.46 -45.23
N GLN A 167 14.82 7.82 -44.12
CA GLN A 167 16.24 7.53 -43.92
C GLN A 167 16.51 6.03 -43.77
N LEU A 168 15.68 5.31 -43.01
CA LEU A 168 15.81 3.86 -42.85
C LEU A 168 15.63 3.13 -44.19
N LEU A 169 14.63 3.49 -45.00
CA LEU A 169 14.45 2.95 -46.36
C LEU A 169 15.66 3.25 -47.26
N SER A 170 16.26 4.44 -47.13
CA SER A 170 17.46 4.79 -47.90
C SER A 170 18.70 3.98 -47.48
N LEU A 171 18.79 3.63 -46.20
CA LEU A 171 19.85 2.78 -45.66
C LEU A 171 19.64 1.32 -46.04
N GLU A 172 18.40 0.83 -46.01
CA GLU A 172 18.03 -0.51 -46.48
C GLU A 172 18.43 -0.70 -47.95
N LYS A 173 18.10 0.26 -48.82
CA LYS A 173 18.55 0.24 -50.23
C LYS A 173 20.08 0.12 -50.36
N LYS A 174 20.84 0.84 -49.54
CA LYS A 174 22.32 0.79 -49.54
C LYS A 174 22.92 -0.51 -49.01
N VAL A 175 22.13 -1.34 -48.31
CA VAL A 175 22.59 -2.64 -47.78
C VAL A 175 22.28 -3.77 -48.76
N TYR A 176 21.25 -3.60 -49.60
CA TYR A 176 20.79 -4.61 -50.56
C TYR A 176 21.16 -4.31 -52.03
N ASP A 177 21.64 -3.12 -52.34
CA ASP A 177 22.38 -2.76 -53.57
C ASP A 177 23.90 -2.84 -53.34
#